data_AF-A0A940K1J7-F1
#
_entry.id   AF-A0A940K1J7-F1
#
_cell.length_a   1.000
_cell.length_b   1.000
_cell.length_c   1.000
_cell.angle_alpha   90.00
_cell.angle_beta   90.00
_cell.angle_gamma   90.00
#
_symmetry.space_group_name_H-M   'P 1'
#
loop_
_entity.id
_entity.type
_entity.pdbx_description
1 polymer ?
#
loop_
_entity_poly.entity_id
_entity_poly.type
_entity_poly.pdbx_seq_one_letter_code
_entity_poly.pdbx_strand_id
1 'polypeptide(L)'
;MRRRVIAGVIGLLLATVVAGPASASTGEPDMDPQVAAVMAEVPGGVLIDSHHAIWPGLDMELVVPRSSGAMARSAVGPCADGYVCVYANTSPGGAFLRWTTCGYHAIPATFVARSVADARATGSVQARSGTSVLASAPAGGWASIPIKPDNVLCFF
;
A
#
# COMPACT_ATOMS: atom_id res chain seq x y z
N MET A 1 -60.44 0.48 -63.14
CA MET A 1 -60.51 0.20 -61.69
C MET A 1 -59.10 0.19 -61.11
N ARG A 2 -58.89 0.91 -59.98
CA ARG A 2 -57.70 0.95 -59.07
C ARG A 2 -56.42 1.58 -59.64
N ARG A 3 -56.18 2.89 -59.43
CA ARG A 3 -55.41 3.53 -58.31
C ARG A 3 -54.04 2.86 -58.12
N ARG A 4 -52.92 3.61 -58.18
CA ARG A 4 -52.43 4.42 -57.04
C ARG A 4 -51.53 5.59 -57.48
N VAL A 5 -51.79 6.72 -56.82
CA VAL A 5 -51.07 8.00 -56.80
C VAL A 5 -50.10 7.98 -55.58
N ILE A 6 -49.21 8.98 -55.53
CA ILE A 6 -48.53 9.55 -54.33
C ILE A 6 -47.18 8.91 -54.01
N ALA A 7 -46.13 9.62 -53.59
CA ALA A 7 -45.64 11.00 -53.67
C ALA A 7 -44.29 10.96 -52.92
N GLY A 8 -43.38 11.85 -53.27
CA GLY A 8 -42.16 12.04 -52.48
C GLY A 8 -42.46 12.61 -51.09
N VAL A 9 -41.68 12.17 -50.11
CA VAL A 9 -41.33 12.97 -48.92
C VAL A 9 -39.89 12.61 -48.55
N ILE A 10 -39.01 13.59 -48.69
CA ILE A 10 -37.65 13.60 -48.14
C ILE A 10 -37.80 13.74 -46.62
N GLY A 11 -37.53 12.65 -45.90
CA GLY A 11 -37.54 12.60 -44.44
C GLY A 11 -36.16 12.93 -43.88
N LEU A 12 -36.00 14.19 -43.46
CA LEU A 12 -34.86 14.78 -42.79
C LEU A 12 -34.92 14.48 -41.26
N LEU A 13 -33.76 14.16 -40.68
CA LEU A 13 -33.37 14.28 -39.26
C LEU A 13 -34.12 13.44 -38.21
N LEU A 14 -33.36 12.60 -37.49
CA LEU A 14 -33.26 12.58 -36.02
C LEU A 14 -32.23 11.52 -35.60
N ALA A 15 -30.95 11.88 -35.62
CA ALA A 15 -29.91 11.12 -34.93
C ALA A 15 -30.03 11.42 -33.43
N THR A 16 -30.69 10.54 -32.68
CA THR A 16 -30.74 10.61 -31.22
C THR A 16 -29.36 10.26 -30.67
N VAL A 17 -28.53 11.28 -30.46
CA VAL A 17 -27.33 11.18 -29.63
C VAL A 17 -27.81 10.99 -28.20
N VAL A 18 -27.88 9.73 -27.76
CA VAL A 18 -28.04 9.41 -26.34
C VAL A 18 -26.72 9.79 -25.69
N ALA A 19 -26.64 11.02 -25.16
CA ALA A 19 -25.62 11.39 -24.20
C ALA A 19 -25.84 10.54 -22.95
N GLY A 20 -25.15 9.39 -22.89
CA GLY A 20 -25.02 8.64 -21.65
C GLY A 20 -24.42 9.55 -20.58
N PRO A 21 -24.75 9.33 -19.29
CA PRO A 21 -24.25 10.17 -18.22
C PRO A 21 -22.72 10.18 -18.29
N ALA A 22 -22.15 11.38 -18.46
CA ALA A 22 -20.74 11.59 -18.22
C ALA A 22 -20.49 11.21 -16.76
N SER A 23 -19.86 10.07 -16.53
CA SER A 23 -19.27 9.76 -15.24
C SER A 23 -18.18 10.80 -15.00
N ALA A 24 -18.54 11.90 -14.33
CA ALA A 24 -17.57 12.73 -13.67
C ALA A 24 -16.92 11.82 -12.63
N SER A 25 -15.71 11.34 -12.92
CA SER A 25 -14.86 10.79 -11.86
C SER A 25 -14.63 11.94 -10.89
N THR A 26 -15.39 11.95 -9.79
CA THR A 26 -15.07 12.75 -8.62
C THR A 26 -13.67 12.33 -8.24
N GLY A 27 -12.69 13.15 -8.60
CA GLY A 27 -11.29 12.81 -8.49
C GLY A 27 -10.95 12.63 -7.02
N GLU A 28 -10.67 11.41 -6.60
CA GLU A 28 -10.01 11.16 -5.34
C GLU A 28 -9.15 9.88 -5.44
N PRO A 29 -7.88 9.87 -4.97
CA PRO A 29 -7.13 10.99 -4.38
C PRO A 29 -5.80 11.33 -5.11
N ASP A 30 -5.30 12.52 -4.81
CA ASP A 30 -3.90 12.96 -4.97
C ASP A 30 -2.93 12.15 -4.07
N MET A 31 -3.40 11.07 -3.43
CA MET A 31 -2.73 10.23 -2.43
C MET A 31 -2.65 8.78 -2.93
N ASP A 32 -1.55 8.11 -2.62
CA ASP A 32 -1.38 6.69 -2.90
C ASP A 32 -2.48 5.86 -2.20
N PRO A 33 -3.14 4.92 -2.89
CA PRO A 33 -4.24 4.14 -2.33
C PRO A 33 -3.86 3.36 -1.06
N GLN A 34 -2.62 2.90 -0.94
CA GLN A 34 -2.18 2.18 0.25
C GLN A 34 -2.02 3.12 1.45
N VAL A 35 -1.55 4.35 1.23
CA VAL A 35 -1.51 5.38 2.28
C VAL A 35 -2.92 5.70 2.75
N ALA A 36 -3.85 5.93 1.82
CA ALA A 36 -5.25 6.20 2.14
C ALA A 36 -5.88 5.05 2.96
N ALA A 37 -5.62 3.79 2.57
CA ALA A 37 -6.16 2.62 3.27
C ALA A 37 -5.65 2.51 4.71
N VAL A 38 -4.34 2.69 4.93
CA VAL A 38 -3.76 2.60 6.29
C VAL A 38 -4.20 3.79 7.15
N MET A 39 -4.32 5.00 6.58
CA MET A 39 -4.84 6.17 7.31
C MET A 39 -6.30 6.01 7.72
N ALA A 40 -7.12 5.34 6.91
CA ALA A 40 -8.51 5.05 7.27
C ALA A 40 -8.61 4.01 8.40
N GLU A 41 -7.69 3.05 8.45
CA GLU A 41 -7.65 2.02 9.50
C GLU A 41 -7.05 2.52 10.81
N VAL A 42 -5.95 3.28 10.72
CA VAL A 42 -5.18 3.75 11.88
C VAL A 42 -5.35 5.27 12.02
N PRO A 43 -6.28 5.74 12.88
CA PRO A 43 -6.47 7.17 13.09
C PRO A 43 -5.27 7.82 13.79
N GLY A 44 -5.10 9.13 13.61
CA GLY A 44 -4.03 9.90 14.25
C GLY A 44 -2.71 9.95 13.48
N GLY A 45 -2.68 9.42 12.24
CA GLY A 45 -1.56 9.60 11.33
C GLY A 45 -1.49 11.02 10.76
N VAL A 46 -0.28 11.46 10.44
CA VAL A 46 0.03 12.72 9.76
C VAL A 46 0.56 12.40 8.37
N LEU A 47 -0.10 12.94 7.34
CA LEU A 47 0.38 12.84 5.96
C LEU A 47 1.59 13.77 5.78
N ILE A 48 2.71 13.21 5.30
CA ILE A 48 3.90 13.99 4.95
C ILE A 48 3.81 14.43 3.48
N ASP A 49 3.50 13.47 2.61
CA ASP A 49 3.18 13.71 1.20
C ASP A 49 2.27 12.60 0.68
N SER A 50 1.88 12.64 -0.59
CA SER A 50 0.95 11.68 -1.18
C SER A 50 1.34 10.20 -1.04
N HIS A 51 2.61 9.88 -0.77
CA HIS A 51 3.11 8.51 -0.68
C HIS A 51 3.74 8.19 0.69
N HIS A 52 3.55 9.06 1.68
CA HIS A 52 4.23 8.96 2.96
C HIS A 52 3.35 9.48 4.09
N ALA A 53 3.12 8.65 5.10
CA ALA A 53 2.43 9.02 6.34
C ALA A 53 3.20 8.51 7.56
N ILE A 54 3.09 9.25 8.67
CA ILE A 54 3.68 8.90 9.96
C ILE A 54 2.60 8.83 11.05
N TRP A 55 2.78 7.95 12.02
CA TRP A 55 1.98 7.85 13.24
C TRP A 55 2.90 8.01 14.44
N PRO A 56 3.15 9.25 14.90
CA PRO A 56 4.12 9.51 15.98
C PRO A 56 3.81 8.77 17.28
N GLY A 57 2.52 8.64 17.63
CA GLY A 57 2.10 7.91 18.83
C GLY A 57 2.34 6.39 18.77
N LEU A 58 2.57 5.85 17.58
CA LEU A 58 2.90 4.44 17.35
C LEU A 58 4.35 4.24 16.91
N ASP A 59 5.12 5.34 16.78
CA ASP A 59 6.45 5.33 16.20
C ASP A 59 6.50 4.55 14.87
N MET A 60 5.45 4.72 14.07
CA MET A 60 5.24 3.97 12.83
C MET A 60 5.28 4.92 11.64
N GLU A 61 5.94 4.51 10.57
CA GLU A 61 5.98 5.26 9.31
C GLU A 61 5.65 4.33 8.14
N LEU A 62 4.80 4.80 7.24
CA LEU A 62 4.47 4.16 5.98
C LEU A 62 5.07 4.94 4.82
N VAL A 63 5.83 4.27 3.96
CA VAL A 63 6.36 4.84 2.73
C VAL A 63 5.99 3.95 1.55
N VAL A 64 5.47 4.55 0.48
CA VAL A 64 5.20 3.89 -0.81
C VAL A 64 6.15 4.47 -1.87
N PRO A 65 7.24 3.77 -2.23
CA PRO A 65 8.19 4.31 -3.20
C PRO A 65 7.55 4.60 -4.57
N ARG A 66 7.72 5.83 -5.06
CA ARG A 66 7.43 6.16 -6.47
C ARG A 66 8.41 5.38 -7.34
N SER A 67 7.91 4.70 -8.38
CA SER A 67 8.68 3.73 -9.16
C SER A 67 10.02 4.30 -9.70
N SER A 68 11.07 3.47 -9.59
CA SER A 68 12.44 3.62 -10.14
C SER A 68 13.47 4.53 -9.44
N GLY A 69 13.23 4.94 -8.19
CA GLY A 69 14.34 5.37 -7.32
C GLY A 69 15.23 4.17 -6.97
N ALA A 70 16.56 4.31 -7.10
CA ALA A 70 17.53 3.24 -6.82
C ALA A 70 17.20 2.52 -5.50
N MET A 71 16.81 1.25 -5.59
CA MET A 71 16.60 0.41 -4.41
C MET A 71 17.92 0.34 -3.66
N ALA A 72 17.90 0.67 -2.36
CA ALA A 72 19.07 0.53 -1.50
C ALA A 72 19.59 -0.91 -1.61
N ARG A 73 20.87 -1.08 -1.97
CA ARG A 73 21.53 -2.38 -2.15
C ARG A 73 21.85 -3.09 -0.82
N SER A 74 21.22 -2.67 0.27
CA SER A 74 21.40 -3.27 1.58
C SER A 74 20.64 -4.59 1.67
N ALA A 75 21.12 -5.52 2.50
CA ALA A 75 20.38 -6.75 2.79
C ALA A 75 18.97 -6.43 3.31
N VAL A 76 18.81 -5.33 4.06
CA VAL A 76 17.53 -4.88 4.62
C VAL A 76 16.72 -3.97 3.69
N GLY A 77 17.12 -3.82 2.41
CA GLY A 77 16.45 -2.93 1.46
C GLY A 77 16.49 -1.46 1.92
N PRO A 78 15.41 -0.69 1.75
CA PRO A 78 15.36 0.73 2.15
C PRO A 78 15.11 0.93 3.66
N CYS A 79 15.17 -0.13 4.49
CA CYS A 79 15.11 0.03 5.94
C CYS A 79 16.33 0.82 6.41
N ALA A 80 16.12 2.01 6.97
CA ALA A 80 17.21 2.79 7.53
C ALA A 80 17.80 2.11 8.78
N ASP A 81 19.08 2.34 9.05
CA ASP A 81 19.75 1.78 10.23
C ASP A 81 19.00 2.12 11.52
N GLY A 82 18.87 1.14 12.41
CA GLY A 82 18.16 1.27 13.67
C GLY A 82 16.65 1.01 13.60
N TYR A 83 16.09 0.72 12.42
CA TYR A 83 14.66 0.43 12.28
C TYR A 83 14.37 -1.06 12.19
N VAL A 84 13.14 -1.42 12.57
CA VAL A 84 12.48 -2.66 12.16
C VAL A 84 11.54 -2.33 11.01
N CYS A 85 11.54 -3.13 9.94
CA CYS A 85 10.70 -2.90 8.77
C CYS A 85 9.91 -4.13 8.33
N VAL A 86 8.73 -3.91 7.77
CA VAL A 86 8.00 -4.90 6.97
C VAL A 86 7.68 -4.35 5.59
N TYR A 87 7.71 -5.23 4.60
CA TYR A 87 7.57 -4.88 3.19
C TYR A 87 6.38 -5.55 2.55
N ALA A 88 5.77 -4.89 1.57
CA ALA A 88 4.70 -5.46 0.75
C ALA A 88 5.22 -6.55 -0.22
N ASN A 89 6.52 -6.57 -0.51
CA ASN A 89 7.15 -7.55 -1.40
C ASN A 89 7.78 -8.72 -0.61
N THR A 90 7.96 -9.86 -1.29
CA THR A 90 8.59 -11.07 -0.71
C THR A 90 10.08 -10.94 -0.44
N SER A 91 10.70 -9.87 -0.95
CA SER A 91 12.05 -9.43 -0.63
C SER A 91 12.01 -7.94 -0.22
N PRO A 92 13.00 -7.44 0.54
CA PRO A 92 13.00 -6.08 1.03
C PRO A 92 12.89 -5.06 -0.12
N GLY A 93 11.80 -4.31 -0.14
CA GLY A 93 11.48 -3.35 -1.18
C GLY A 93 9.97 -3.16 -1.39
N GLY A 94 9.63 -2.25 -2.29
CA GLY A 94 8.25 -1.80 -2.44
C GLY A 94 7.79 -0.97 -1.24
N ALA A 95 6.48 -0.88 -1.04
CA ALA A 95 5.93 -0.17 0.10
C ALA A 95 6.32 -0.84 1.42
N PHE A 96 6.58 -0.04 2.45
CA PHE A 96 7.04 -0.55 3.74
C PHE A 96 6.48 0.23 4.91
N LEU A 97 6.32 -0.48 6.03
CA LEU A 97 6.15 0.09 7.35
C LEU A 97 7.47 -0.03 8.10
N ARG A 98 7.80 0.98 8.92
CA ARG A 98 8.98 0.95 9.79
C ARG A 98 8.70 1.51 11.18
N TRP A 99 9.47 1.03 12.15
CA TRP A 99 9.45 1.48 13.54
C TRP A 99 10.87 1.70 14.07
N THR A 100 11.11 2.75 14.87
CA THR A 100 12.42 3.02 15.49
C THR A 100 12.61 2.29 16.82
N THR A 101 11.51 2.11 17.54
CA THR A 101 11.47 1.48 18.85
C THR A 101 11.40 -0.02 18.69
N CYS A 102 12.15 -0.73 19.53
CA CYS A 102 12.00 -2.17 19.58
C CYS A 102 10.95 -2.60 20.60
N GLY A 103 9.93 -3.31 20.13
CA GLY A 103 8.87 -3.89 20.94
C GLY A 103 7.89 -4.66 20.09
N TYR A 104 6.65 -4.75 20.58
CA TYR A 104 5.51 -5.25 19.83
C TYR A 104 4.93 -4.12 18.97
N HIS A 105 4.74 -4.38 17.68
CA HIS A 105 4.09 -3.46 16.76
C HIS A 105 3.01 -4.18 15.96
N ALA A 106 1.79 -3.67 15.99
CA ALA A 106 0.70 -4.18 15.16
C ALA A 106 0.92 -3.77 13.70
N ILE A 107 0.64 -4.69 12.77
CA ILE A 107 0.62 -4.39 11.35
C ILE A 107 -0.83 -4.09 10.96
N PRO A 108 -1.15 -2.92 10.40
CA PRO A 108 -2.47 -2.60 9.89
C PRO A 108 -2.97 -3.70 8.94
N ALA A 109 -4.19 -4.16 9.11
CA ALA A 109 -4.80 -5.21 8.31
C ALA A 109 -4.89 -4.84 6.82
N THR A 110 -4.96 -3.55 6.49
CA THR A 110 -4.90 -3.02 5.12
C THR A 110 -3.51 -3.10 4.49
N PHE A 111 -2.45 -3.28 5.29
CA PHE A 111 -1.09 -3.51 4.81
C PHE A 111 -0.78 -5.00 4.72
N VAL A 112 -0.34 -5.47 3.55
CA VAL A 112 -0.01 -6.89 3.33
C VAL A 112 1.50 -7.08 3.41
N ALA A 113 2.03 -7.39 4.59
CA ALA A 113 3.44 -7.69 4.77
C ALA A 113 3.81 -9.08 4.21
N ARG A 114 4.91 -9.14 3.45
CA ARG A 114 5.44 -10.34 2.77
C ARG A 114 6.94 -10.57 3.01
N SER A 115 7.66 -9.59 3.55
CA SER A 115 9.00 -9.78 4.13
C SER A 115 9.18 -8.85 5.33
N VAL A 116 10.10 -9.23 6.22
CA VAL A 116 10.48 -8.47 7.42
C VAL A 116 11.99 -8.29 7.43
N ALA A 117 12.48 -7.15 7.91
CA ALA A 117 13.89 -6.85 8.05
C ALA A 117 14.18 -6.19 9.41
N ASP A 118 15.38 -6.47 9.92
CA ASP A 118 15.92 -5.85 11.12
C ASP A 118 17.18 -5.06 10.75
N ALA A 119 17.07 -3.74 10.62
CA ALA A 119 18.20 -2.86 10.31
C ALA A 119 18.94 -2.39 11.57
N ARG A 120 18.63 -2.96 12.74
CA ARG A 120 19.36 -2.66 13.98
C ARG A 120 20.70 -3.39 14.00
N ALA A 121 21.59 -2.91 14.87
CA ALA A 121 22.92 -3.48 15.03
C ALA A 121 22.95 -4.80 15.81
N THR A 122 21.94 -5.06 16.65
CA THR A 122 21.82 -6.27 17.47
C THR A 122 20.39 -6.75 17.56
N GLY A 123 20.22 -8.01 17.98
CA GLY A 123 18.92 -8.62 18.22
C GLY A 123 18.30 -9.30 17.00
N SER A 124 16.99 -9.44 17.04
CA SER A 124 16.19 -10.00 15.93
C SER A 124 14.77 -9.48 15.95
N VAL A 125 14.09 -9.55 14.81
CA VAL A 125 12.65 -9.31 14.69
C VAL A 125 11.94 -10.58 14.21
N GLN A 126 10.75 -10.80 14.75
CA GLN A 126 9.83 -11.85 14.32
C GLN A 126 8.59 -11.22 13.70
N ALA A 127 8.20 -11.70 12.52
CA ALA A 127 6.86 -11.48 11.97
C ALA A 127 5.94 -12.60 12.47
N ARG A 128 4.77 -12.25 13.00
CA ARG A 128 3.91 -13.19 13.74
C ARG A 128 2.46 -13.07 13.33
N SER A 129 1.70 -14.14 13.57
CA SER A 129 0.24 -14.08 13.66
C SER A 129 -0.19 -14.48 15.06
N GLY A 130 -0.74 -13.51 15.80
CA GLY A 130 -0.88 -13.59 17.25
C GLY A 130 0.47 -13.89 17.90
N THR A 131 0.61 -15.09 18.49
CA THR A 131 1.85 -15.53 19.13
C THR A 131 2.74 -16.41 18.26
N SER A 132 2.23 -16.91 17.14
CA SER A 132 2.94 -17.83 16.25
C SER A 132 3.95 -17.09 15.38
N VAL A 133 5.19 -17.55 15.35
CA VAL A 133 6.25 -16.98 14.51
C VAL A 133 6.12 -17.51 13.08
N LEU A 134 6.03 -16.59 12.11
CA LEU A 134 5.94 -16.91 10.69
C LEU A 134 7.29 -16.75 9.98
N ALA A 135 8.09 -15.78 10.43
CA ALA A 135 9.45 -15.53 9.95
C ALA A 135 10.25 -14.80 11.02
N SER A 136 11.57 -15.00 11.01
CA SER A 136 12.51 -14.30 11.88
C SER A 136 13.65 -13.73 11.05
N ALA A 137 13.96 -12.46 11.24
CA ALA A 137 15.12 -11.81 10.64
C ALA A 137 16.13 -11.44 11.75
N PRO A 138 17.40 -11.83 11.62
CA PRO A 138 18.45 -11.38 12.52
C PRO A 138 18.80 -9.91 12.24
N ALA A 139 19.45 -9.24 13.19
CA ALA A 139 20.06 -7.92 12.98
C ALA A 139 20.91 -7.85 11.71
N GLY A 140 20.72 -6.78 10.93
CA GLY A 140 21.31 -6.58 9.60
C GLY A 140 20.74 -7.51 8.51
N GLY A 141 19.69 -8.27 8.80
CA GLY A 141 19.14 -9.30 7.93
C GLY A 141 17.64 -9.16 7.67
N TRP A 142 17.12 -10.06 6.85
CA TRP A 142 15.71 -10.09 6.46
C TRP A 142 15.23 -11.53 6.26
N ALA A 143 13.90 -11.71 6.24
CA ALA A 143 13.26 -12.97 5.91
C ALA A 143 11.96 -12.74 5.12
N SER A 144 11.66 -13.64 4.19
CA SER A 144 10.36 -13.70 3.54
C SER A 144 9.33 -14.30 4.51
N ILE A 145 8.09 -13.83 4.41
CA ILE A 145 7.00 -14.27 5.27
C ILE A 145 6.05 -15.13 4.41
N PRO A 146 5.80 -16.39 4.79
CA PRO A 146 5.03 -17.31 3.97
C PRO A 146 3.53 -16.96 3.94
N ILE A 147 3.02 -16.38 5.03
CA ILE A 147 1.61 -16.03 5.25
C ILE A 147 1.55 -14.64 5.84
N LYS A 148 0.48 -13.89 5.59
CA LYS A 148 0.31 -12.53 6.12
C LYS A 148 0.41 -12.51 7.66
N PRO A 149 1.36 -11.77 8.25
CA PRO A 149 1.43 -11.54 9.70
C PRO A 149 0.40 -10.47 10.14
N ASP A 150 0.13 -10.41 11.43
CA ASP A 150 -0.65 -9.33 12.07
C ASP A 150 0.19 -8.46 13.02
N ASN A 151 1.40 -8.90 13.38
CA ASN A 151 2.33 -8.10 14.18
C ASN A 151 3.80 -8.41 13.87
N VAL A 152 4.67 -7.49 14.29
CA VAL A 152 6.09 -7.76 14.51
C VAL A 152 6.43 -7.63 15.99
N LEU A 153 7.35 -8.47 16.45
CA LEU A 153 7.96 -8.37 17.78
C LEU A 153 9.46 -8.49 17.63
N CYS A 154 10.20 -7.52 18.13
CA CYS A 154 11.66 -7.58 18.15
C CYS A 154 12.23 -7.76 19.56
N PHE A 155 13.48 -8.19 19.57
CA PHE A 155 14.28 -8.53 20.74
C PHE A 155 15.66 -7.87 20.58
N PHE A 156 16.34 -7.61 21.70
CA PHE A 156 17.71 -7.05 21.72
C PHE A 156 18.77 -8.13 21.84
#